data_AF-A0A925V238-F1
#
_entry.id   AF-A0A925V238-F1
#
_cell.length_a   1.000
_cell.length_b   1.000
_cell.length_c   1.000
_cell.angle_alpha   90.00
_cell.angle_beta   90.00
_cell.angle_gamma   90.00
#
_symmetry.space_group_name_H-M   'P 1'
#
loop_
_entity.id
_entity.type
_entity.pdbx_description
1 polymer ?
#
loop_
_entity_poly.entity_id
_entity_poly.type
_entity_poly.pdbx_seq_one_letter_code
_entity_poly.pdbx_strand_id
1 'polypeptide(L)'
;MSALAEHRGPAIATVDVEGLPNLLHELVHIVLAGRLDDDHGFDYGAIPYDLHTTAGRAVLWNELSACVVSCAYLLGPHDDVDARVDGRVDGWFDEQLGIQPIFYGHEADPSAFFAGLHDLARDHSCELAAMMRCAYDRMAELLRWAGAPASVAEVARELDWAELWSRRAGERGAAA
;
A
#
# COMPACT_ATOMS: atom_id res chain seq x y z
N MET A 1 -22.26 17.31 -24.15
CA MET A 1 -21.85 16.32 -25.17
C MET A 1 -20.38 15.99 -24.89
N SER A 2 -20.13 14.75 -24.44
CA SER A 2 -18.89 14.32 -23.80
C SER A 2 -17.76 14.09 -24.82
N ALA A 3 -16.61 14.73 -24.58
CA ALA A 3 -15.40 14.58 -25.39
C ALA A 3 -14.40 13.63 -24.69
N LEU A 4 -14.81 12.38 -24.48
CA LEU A 4 -13.94 11.30 -23.95
C LEU A 4 -13.88 10.09 -24.88
N ALA A 5 -14.00 10.31 -26.19
CA ALA A 5 -13.62 9.32 -27.18
C ALA A 5 -12.23 9.67 -27.72
N GLU A 6 -11.38 8.63 -27.82
CA GLU A 6 -10.10 8.59 -28.57
C GLU A 6 -8.79 8.81 -27.80
N HIS A 7 -8.55 8.01 -26.77
CA HIS A 7 -7.24 7.40 -26.58
C HIS A 7 -7.40 5.87 -26.57
N ARG A 8 -7.52 5.28 -27.76
CA ARG A 8 -7.44 3.83 -27.97
C ARG A 8 -6.29 3.52 -28.92
N GLY A 9 -5.08 3.95 -28.54
CA GLY A 9 -3.88 3.29 -29.05
C GLY A 9 -3.82 1.84 -28.57
N PRO A 10 -3.01 0.98 -29.19
CA PRO A 10 -2.74 -0.34 -28.63
C PRO A 10 -2.21 -0.20 -27.20
N ALA A 11 -2.55 -1.16 -26.33
CA ALA A 11 -1.96 -1.23 -25.00
C ALA A 11 -0.42 -1.23 -25.14
N ILE A 12 0.25 -0.32 -24.45
CA ILE A 12 1.71 -0.17 -24.50
C ILE A 12 2.43 -1.07 -23.48
N ALA A 13 1.68 -1.62 -22.52
CA ALA A 13 2.15 -2.55 -21.49
C ALA A 13 1.01 -3.46 -21.02
N THR A 14 1.36 -4.65 -20.52
CA THR A 14 0.48 -5.56 -19.79
C THR A 14 1.01 -5.67 -18.35
N VAL A 15 0.11 -5.68 -17.38
CA VAL A 15 0.44 -5.86 -15.95
C VAL A 15 -0.16 -7.20 -15.51
N ASP A 16 0.73 -8.15 -15.21
CA ASP A 16 0.36 -9.47 -14.69
C ASP A 16 0.55 -9.48 -13.17
N VAL A 17 -0.52 -9.72 -12.43
CA VAL A 17 -0.54 -9.67 -10.96
C VAL A 17 -1.47 -10.72 -10.38
N GLU A 18 -1.15 -11.20 -9.19
CA GLU A 18 -1.94 -12.22 -8.49
C GLU A 18 -3.15 -11.59 -7.78
N GLY A 19 -4.18 -11.27 -8.57
CA GLY A 19 -5.45 -10.78 -8.09
C GLY A 19 -5.50 -9.26 -7.87
N LEU A 20 -6.71 -8.79 -7.54
CA LEU A 20 -6.99 -7.36 -7.40
C LEU A 20 -6.24 -6.69 -6.23
N PRO A 21 -6.13 -7.29 -5.03
CA PRO A 21 -5.39 -6.66 -3.93
C PRO A 21 -3.94 -6.36 -4.30
N ASN A 22 -3.26 -7.33 -4.94
CA ASN A 22 -1.89 -7.14 -5.41
C ASN A 22 -1.82 -6.07 -6.49
N LEU A 23 -2.74 -6.06 -7.46
CA LEU A 23 -2.80 -5.00 -8.47
C LEU A 23 -2.89 -3.60 -7.84
N LEU A 24 -3.72 -3.45 -6.80
CA LEU A 24 -3.89 -2.17 -6.11
C LEU A 24 -2.60 -1.76 -5.39
N HIS A 25 -1.91 -2.69 -4.74
CA HIS A 25 -0.60 -2.45 -4.12
C HIS A 25 0.41 -1.97 -5.17
N GLU A 26 0.51 -2.66 -6.30
CA GLU A 26 1.41 -2.30 -7.39
C GLU A 26 1.12 -0.94 -8.02
N LEU A 27 -0.17 -0.62 -8.17
CA LEU A 27 -0.56 0.70 -8.68
C LEU A 27 -0.13 1.82 -7.73
N VAL A 28 -0.14 1.60 -6.42
CA VAL A 28 0.36 2.58 -5.46
C VAL A 28 1.85 2.84 -5.66
N HIS A 29 2.66 1.79 -5.83
CA HIS A 29 4.08 1.91 -6.16
C HIS A 29 4.30 2.73 -7.44
N ILE A 30 3.55 2.43 -8.50
CA ILE A 30 3.64 3.13 -9.79
C ILE A 30 3.32 4.62 -9.63
N VAL A 31 2.26 4.99 -8.91
CA VAL A 31 1.90 6.40 -8.75
C VAL A 31 2.88 7.15 -7.85
N LEU A 32 3.45 6.51 -6.84
CA LEU A 32 4.48 7.10 -5.99
C LEU A 32 5.79 7.32 -6.76
N ALA A 33 6.20 6.35 -7.57
CA ALA A 33 7.36 6.44 -8.44
C ALA A 33 7.14 7.40 -9.62
N GLY A 34 5.88 7.62 -10.04
CA GLY A 34 5.52 8.42 -11.21
C GLY A 34 5.90 7.77 -12.54
N ARG A 35 6.18 6.46 -12.55
CA ARG A 35 6.60 5.68 -13.71
C ARG A 35 6.29 4.19 -13.50
N LEU A 36 6.05 3.48 -14.58
CA LEU A 36 6.09 2.01 -14.59
C LEU A 36 7.56 1.58 -14.67
N ASP A 37 8.01 0.77 -13.72
CA ASP A 37 9.35 0.18 -13.71
C ASP A 37 9.28 -1.29 -13.35
N ASP A 38 10.31 -2.04 -13.72
CA ASP A 38 10.49 -3.40 -13.21
C ASP A 38 10.71 -3.33 -11.70
N ASP A 39 10.09 -4.24 -10.94
CA ASP A 39 10.33 -4.37 -9.49
C ASP A 39 10.18 -3.06 -8.67
N HIS A 40 9.14 -2.28 -8.98
CA HIS A 40 8.80 -0.99 -8.34
C HIS A 40 9.90 0.09 -8.47
N GLY A 41 10.97 -0.17 -9.24
CA GLY A 41 12.14 0.70 -9.35
C GLY A 41 13.03 0.75 -8.11
N PHE A 42 12.95 -0.28 -7.26
CA PHE A 42 13.84 -0.43 -6.11
C PHE A 42 15.17 -1.07 -6.49
N ASP A 43 16.24 -0.66 -5.80
CA ASP A 43 17.55 -1.31 -5.93
C ASP A 43 17.62 -2.51 -4.98
N TYR A 44 17.26 -3.70 -5.47
CA TYR A 44 17.38 -4.93 -4.68
C TYR A 44 18.81 -5.24 -4.24
N GLY A 45 19.84 -4.67 -4.90
CA GLY A 45 21.23 -4.76 -4.44
C GLY A 45 21.48 -4.03 -3.12
N ALA A 46 20.55 -3.16 -2.69
CA ALA A 46 20.60 -2.44 -1.42
C ALA A 46 19.88 -3.18 -0.29
N ILE A 47 19.32 -4.38 -0.52
CA ILE A 47 18.77 -5.23 0.55
C ILE A 47 19.93 -5.84 1.36
N PRO A 48 19.90 -5.78 2.71
CA PRO A 48 18.84 -5.18 3.53
C PRO A 48 18.95 -3.65 3.60
N TYR A 49 17.81 -2.96 3.50
CA TYR A 49 17.78 -1.50 3.58
C TYR A 49 18.08 -0.99 5.00
N ASP A 50 18.90 0.06 5.09
CA ASP A 50 19.23 0.70 6.37
C ASP A 50 18.16 1.72 6.81
N LEU A 51 17.31 1.28 7.75
CA LEU A 51 16.22 2.06 8.33
C LEU A 51 16.68 3.25 9.20
N HIS A 52 17.97 3.35 9.53
CA HIS A 52 18.49 4.54 10.20
C HIS A 52 18.69 5.72 9.23
N THR A 53 18.73 5.44 7.93
CA THR A 53 18.84 6.47 6.89
C THR A 53 17.47 6.91 6.38
N THR A 54 17.35 8.17 5.95
CA THR A 54 16.14 8.66 5.28
C THR A 54 15.83 7.88 4.00
N ALA A 55 16.86 7.43 3.27
CA ALA A 55 16.68 6.67 2.04
C ALA A 55 16.09 5.27 2.30
N GLY A 56 16.63 4.53 3.28
CA GLY A 56 16.09 3.22 3.65
C GLY A 56 14.68 3.33 4.24
N ARG A 57 14.40 4.36 5.05
CA ARG A 57 13.02 4.62 5.50
C ARG A 57 12.07 4.98 4.36
N ALA A 58 12.51 5.73 3.35
CA ALA A 58 11.65 6.08 2.23
C ALA A 58 11.18 4.85 1.45
N VAL A 59 12.02 3.81 1.31
CA VAL A 59 11.61 2.53 0.72
C VAL A 59 10.54 1.87 1.59
N LEU A 60 10.75 1.78 2.90
CA LEU A 60 9.75 1.24 3.83
C LEU A 60 8.45 2.03 3.81
N TRP A 61 8.50 3.36 3.80
CA TRP A 61 7.30 4.20 3.74
C TRP A 61 6.53 4.03 2.44
N ASN A 62 7.22 3.75 1.33
CA ASN A 62 6.57 3.42 0.08
C ASN A 62 5.79 2.10 0.23
N GLU A 63 6.45 1.05 0.70
CA GLU A 63 5.82 -0.25 0.96
C GLU A 63 4.63 -0.18 1.92
N LEU A 64 4.79 0.47 3.08
CA LEU A 64 3.70 0.60 4.04
C LEU A 64 2.54 1.43 3.48
N SER A 65 2.82 2.46 2.67
CA SER A 65 1.76 3.23 2.00
C SER A 65 1.03 2.37 0.98
N ALA A 66 1.72 1.55 0.19
CA ALA A 66 1.12 0.61 -0.74
C ALA A 66 0.23 -0.42 -0.03
N CYS A 67 0.68 -0.96 1.12
CA CYS A 67 -0.11 -1.86 1.96
C CYS A 67 -1.42 -1.19 2.43
N VAL A 68 -1.33 0.02 3.00
CA VAL A 68 -2.48 0.73 3.58
C VAL A 68 -3.45 1.23 2.52
N VAL A 69 -2.94 1.84 1.45
CA VAL A 69 -3.79 2.41 0.39
C VAL A 69 -4.49 1.32 -0.40
N SER A 70 -3.81 0.20 -0.70
CA SER A 70 -4.46 -0.95 -1.36
C SER A 70 -5.62 -1.51 -0.51
N CYS A 71 -5.43 -1.63 0.81
CA CYS A 71 -6.49 -1.99 1.75
C CYS A 71 -7.68 -1.04 1.69
N ALA A 72 -7.46 0.28 1.61
CA ALA A 72 -8.54 1.25 1.57
C ALA A 72 -9.38 1.14 0.28
N TYR A 73 -8.75 0.84 -0.86
CA TYR A 73 -9.47 0.58 -2.11
C TYR A 73 -10.25 -0.74 -2.11
N LEU A 74 -9.90 -1.72 -1.26
CA LEU A 74 -10.68 -2.95 -1.08
C LEU A 74 -12.01 -2.74 -0.34
N LEU A 75 -12.18 -1.64 0.39
CA LEU A 75 -13.46 -1.26 0.99
C LEU A 75 -14.54 -1.05 -0.08
N GLY A 76 -14.13 -0.67 -1.29
CA GLY A 76 -15.04 -0.41 -2.41
C GLY A 76 -15.82 0.91 -2.29
N PRO A 77 -16.73 1.19 -3.24
CA PRO A 77 -17.44 2.47 -3.37
C PRO A 77 -18.59 2.68 -2.36
N HIS A 78 -18.90 1.67 -1.54
CA HIS A 78 -20.04 1.68 -0.64
C HIS A 78 -19.59 1.31 0.77
N ASP A 79 -19.92 2.17 1.73
CA ASP A 79 -19.72 2.01 3.18
C ASP A 79 -20.55 0.84 3.79
N ASP A 80 -21.00 -0.13 2.98
CA ASP A 80 -21.55 -1.40 3.49
C ASP A 80 -20.39 -2.27 3.98
N VAL A 81 -19.78 -1.80 5.07
CA VAL A 81 -18.74 -2.50 5.82
C VAL A 81 -19.43 -3.61 6.61
N ASP A 82 -19.73 -4.72 5.95
CA ASP A 82 -20.00 -5.99 6.63
C ASP A 82 -18.68 -6.57 7.16
N ALA A 83 -18.72 -7.38 8.21
CA ALA A 83 -17.56 -8.02 8.84
C ALA A 83 -16.68 -8.81 7.84
N ARG A 84 -17.25 -9.21 6.68
CA ARG A 84 -16.53 -9.85 5.58
C ARG A 84 -15.61 -8.90 4.80
N VAL A 85 -15.91 -7.61 4.76
CA VAL A 85 -15.05 -6.57 4.17
C VAL A 85 -13.86 -6.34 5.11
N ASP A 86 -14.12 -6.17 6.41
CA ASP A 86 -13.07 -5.98 7.41
C ASP A 86 -12.09 -7.16 7.46
N GLY A 87 -12.59 -8.40 7.53
CA GLY A 87 -11.71 -9.58 7.53
C GLY A 87 -10.87 -9.74 6.25
N ARG A 88 -11.32 -9.21 5.10
CA ARG A 88 -10.51 -9.19 3.87
C ARG A 88 -9.44 -8.11 3.91
N VAL A 89 -9.77 -6.94 4.45
CA VAL A 89 -8.80 -5.85 4.65
C VAL A 89 -7.71 -6.28 5.62
N ASP A 90 -8.08 -6.84 6.77
CA ASP A 90 -7.13 -7.26 7.79
C ASP A 90 -6.26 -8.43 7.31
N GLY A 91 -6.86 -9.41 6.63
CA GLY A 91 -6.13 -10.51 6.00
C GLY A 91 -5.13 -10.04 4.94
N TRP A 92 -5.53 -9.11 4.07
CA TRP A 92 -4.64 -8.55 3.06
C TRP A 92 -3.50 -7.75 3.68
N PHE A 93 -3.79 -6.93 4.69
CA PHE A 93 -2.78 -6.17 5.42
C PHE A 93 -1.75 -7.08 6.09
N ASP A 94 -2.17 -8.19 6.73
CA ASP A 94 -1.23 -9.13 7.37
C ASP A 94 -0.36 -9.87 6.36
N GLU A 95 -0.92 -10.25 5.20
CA GLU A 95 -0.19 -10.92 4.12
C GLU A 95 0.96 -10.03 3.60
N GLN A 96 0.65 -8.79 3.21
CA GLN A 96 1.63 -7.86 2.66
C GLN A 96 2.72 -7.50 3.67
N LEU A 97 2.30 -7.24 4.91
CA LEU A 97 3.20 -6.91 5.99
C LEU A 97 4.08 -8.11 6.39
N GLY A 98 3.59 -9.34 6.21
CA GLY A 98 4.27 -10.60 6.52
C GLY A 98 5.54 -10.84 5.70
N ILE A 99 5.63 -10.28 4.49
CA ILE A 99 6.79 -10.44 3.58
C ILE A 99 7.90 -9.45 3.95
N GLN A 100 7.55 -8.30 4.56
CA GLN A 100 8.47 -7.20 4.83
C GLN A 100 9.78 -7.62 5.54
N PRO A 101 9.81 -8.49 6.57
CA PRO A 101 11.04 -8.87 7.25
C PRO A 101 12.17 -9.36 6.34
N ILE A 102 11.85 -9.98 5.19
CA ILE A 102 12.83 -10.49 4.23
C ILE A 102 13.66 -9.32 3.64
N PHE A 103 13.01 -8.24 3.25
CA PHE A 103 13.65 -7.07 2.64
C PHE A 103 14.56 -6.28 3.59
N TYR A 104 14.46 -6.55 4.90
CA TYR A 104 15.26 -5.88 5.94
C TYR A 104 16.19 -6.85 6.68
N GLY A 105 16.36 -8.09 6.18
CA GLY A 105 17.32 -9.05 6.75
C GLY A 105 16.86 -9.70 8.06
N HIS A 106 15.56 -9.69 8.33
CA HIS A 106 14.93 -10.23 9.54
C HIS A 106 14.16 -11.53 9.30
N GLU A 107 14.44 -12.28 8.23
CA GLU A 107 13.77 -13.56 7.92
C GLU A 107 13.86 -14.57 9.08
N ALA A 108 15.00 -14.60 9.79
CA ALA A 108 15.21 -15.49 10.92
C ALA A 108 14.52 -15.04 12.22
N ASP A 109 14.14 -13.75 12.33
CA ASP A 109 13.40 -13.22 13.47
C ASP A 109 12.42 -12.10 13.04
N PRO A 110 11.29 -12.45 12.41
CA PRO A 110 10.25 -11.50 12.02
C PRO A 110 9.65 -10.73 13.21
N SER A 111 9.64 -11.34 14.39
CA SER A 111 9.06 -10.71 15.59
C SER A 111 9.87 -9.50 16.02
N ALA A 112 11.20 -9.58 15.99
CA ALA A 112 12.07 -8.43 16.26
C ALA A 112 11.87 -7.30 15.24
N PHE A 113 11.68 -7.62 13.96
CA PHE A 113 11.36 -6.63 12.93
C PHE A 113 10.06 -5.89 13.25
N PHE A 114 8.97 -6.62 13.53
CA PHE A 114 7.68 -5.98 13.80
C PHE A 114 7.67 -5.14 15.07
N ALA A 115 8.40 -5.56 16.12
CA ALA A 115 8.57 -4.74 17.31
C ALA A 115 9.26 -3.41 16.98
N GLY A 116 10.35 -3.44 16.22
CA GLY A 116 11.08 -2.23 15.81
C GLY A 116 10.30 -1.37 14.81
N LEU A 117 9.53 -1.98 13.91
CA LEU A 117 8.74 -1.29 12.90
C LEU A 117 7.71 -0.35 13.51
N HIS A 118 7.02 -0.78 14.57
CA HIS A 118 6.02 0.04 15.24
C HIS A 118 6.65 1.30 15.87
N ASP A 119 7.75 1.13 16.59
CA ASP A 119 8.48 2.26 17.19
C ASP A 119 9.01 3.20 16.12
N LEU A 120 9.56 2.67 15.02
CA LEU A 120 10.06 3.47 13.90
C LEU A 120 8.94 4.29 13.24
N ALA A 121 7.80 3.66 12.94
CA ALA A 121 6.65 4.33 12.33
C ALA A 121 6.05 5.40 13.25
N ARG A 122 6.08 5.19 14.57
CA ARG A 122 5.69 6.21 15.56
C ARG A 122 6.67 7.39 15.54
N ASP A 123 7.96 7.11 15.64
CA ASP A 123 9.02 8.12 15.77
C ASP A 123 9.17 8.97 14.50
N HIS A 124 8.83 8.40 13.35
CA HIS A 124 8.85 9.05 12.03
C HIS A 124 7.45 9.23 11.41
N SER A 125 6.42 9.32 12.25
CA SER A 125 5.00 9.38 11.82
C SER A 125 4.71 10.47 10.78
N CYS A 126 5.38 11.63 10.85
CA CYS A 126 5.21 12.68 9.85
C CYS A 126 5.70 12.27 8.45
N GLU A 127 6.78 11.50 8.35
CA GLU A 127 7.32 11.01 7.07
C GLU A 127 6.34 10.02 6.44
N LEU A 128 5.91 9.02 7.22
CA LEU A 128 4.94 8.01 6.78
C LEU A 128 3.60 8.64 6.40
N ALA A 129 3.03 9.51 7.23
CA ALA A 129 1.78 10.19 6.95
C ALA A 129 1.85 11.07 5.68
N ALA A 130 3.00 11.69 5.42
CA ALA A 130 3.19 12.45 4.19
C ALA A 130 3.22 11.56 2.95
N MET A 131 3.85 10.39 3.04
CA MET A 131 3.87 9.42 1.94
C MET A 131 2.49 8.82 1.67
N MET A 132 1.74 8.44 2.71
CA MET A 132 0.38 7.92 2.57
C MET A 132 -0.57 8.94 1.92
N ARG A 133 -0.55 10.21 2.34
CA ARG A 133 -1.35 11.25 1.68
C ARG A 133 -0.99 11.40 0.20
N CYS A 134 0.31 11.43 -0.10
CA CYS A 134 0.79 11.51 -1.48
C CYS A 134 0.27 10.32 -2.31
N ALA A 135 0.27 9.11 -1.74
CA ALA A 135 -0.24 7.91 -2.39
C ALA A 135 -1.74 8.00 -2.67
N TYR A 136 -2.55 8.41 -1.69
CA TYR A 136 -4.01 8.60 -1.88
C TYR A 136 -4.30 9.63 -2.96
N ASP A 137 -3.68 10.81 -2.87
CA ASP A 137 -3.89 11.90 -3.83
C ASP A 137 -3.57 11.45 -5.26
N ARG A 138 -2.41 10.80 -5.44
CA ARG A 138 -1.97 10.36 -6.77
C ARG A 138 -2.76 9.18 -7.31
N MET A 139 -3.21 8.24 -6.47
CA MET A 139 -4.10 7.18 -6.92
C MET A 139 -5.45 7.74 -7.39
N ALA A 140 -6.02 8.67 -6.64
CA ALA A 140 -7.27 9.33 -7.04
C ALA A 140 -7.09 10.13 -8.35
N GLU A 141 -5.98 10.85 -8.50
CA GLU A 141 -5.62 11.52 -9.76
C GLU A 141 -5.50 10.55 -10.95
N LEU A 142 -4.78 9.44 -10.77
CA LEU A 142 -4.62 8.41 -11.80
C LEU A 142 -5.98 7.83 -12.23
N LEU A 143 -6.82 7.45 -11.27
CA LEU A 143 -8.13 6.85 -11.55
C LEU A 143 -9.07 7.86 -12.23
N ARG A 144 -9.09 9.12 -11.80
CA ARG A 144 -9.86 10.19 -12.47
C ARG A 144 -9.37 10.41 -13.89
N TRP A 145 -8.05 10.45 -14.10
CA TRP A 145 -7.45 10.56 -15.43
C TRP A 145 -7.84 9.39 -16.35
N ALA A 146 -7.90 8.17 -15.80
CA ALA A 146 -8.36 6.98 -16.51
C ALA A 146 -9.88 6.96 -16.80
N GLY A 147 -10.63 7.96 -16.30
CA GLY A 147 -12.07 8.10 -16.52
C GLY A 147 -12.94 7.33 -15.52
N ALA A 148 -12.38 6.90 -14.38
CA ALA A 148 -13.16 6.29 -13.32
C ALA A 148 -14.15 7.30 -12.72
N PRO A 149 -15.37 6.86 -12.33
CA PRO A 149 -16.28 7.73 -11.59
C PRO A 149 -15.70 8.08 -10.21
N ALA A 150 -16.14 9.20 -9.63
CA ALA A 150 -15.65 9.67 -8.33
C ALA A 150 -15.77 8.60 -7.24
N SER A 151 -16.86 7.82 -7.24
CA SER A 151 -17.09 6.73 -6.28
C SER A 151 -16.05 5.60 -6.35
N VAL A 152 -15.30 5.49 -7.44
CA VAL A 152 -14.21 4.51 -7.61
C VAL A 152 -12.84 5.17 -7.46
N ALA A 153 -12.69 6.41 -7.92
CA ALA A 153 -11.43 7.13 -7.82
C ALA A 153 -11.09 7.52 -6.37
N GLU A 154 -12.10 7.86 -5.58
CA GLU A 154 -11.96 8.18 -4.17
C GLU A 154 -12.28 6.94 -3.34
N VAL A 155 -11.46 6.69 -2.32
CA VAL A 155 -11.76 5.65 -1.33
C VAL A 155 -12.97 6.06 -0.51
N ALA A 156 -13.82 5.09 -0.12
CA ALA A 156 -14.93 5.35 0.79
C ALA A 156 -14.43 5.93 2.12
N ARG A 157 -13.28 5.42 2.59
CA ARG A 157 -12.59 5.89 3.78
C ARG A 157 -11.08 5.71 3.62
N GLU A 158 -10.31 6.73 3.96
CA GLU A 158 -8.87 6.60 4.12
C GLU A 158 -8.57 5.74 5.35
N LEU A 159 -7.68 4.76 5.18
CA LEU A 159 -7.16 3.96 6.26
C LEU A 159 -5.83 4.56 6.73
N ASP A 160 -5.54 4.36 8.01
CA ASP A 160 -4.28 4.77 8.62
C ASP A 160 -3.47 3.54 9.06
N TRP A 161 -2.15 3.69 9.03
CA TRP A 161 -1.22 2.67 9.49
C TRP A 161 -1.47 2.25 10.94
N ALA A 162 -1.63 3.21 11.86
CA ALA A 162 -1.80 2.90 13.28
C ALA A 162 -3.14 2.20 13.55
N GLU A 163 -4.19 2.53 12.78
CA GLU A 163 -5.47 1.82 12.83
C GLU A 163 -5.32 0.35 12.44
N LEU A 164 -4.75 0.06 11.27
CA LEU A 164 -4.55 -1.30 10.76
C LEU A 164 -3.58 -2.10 11.65
N TRP A 165 -2.50 -1.47 12.11
CA TRP A 165 -1.56 -2.09 13.04
C TRP A 165 -2.22 -2.49 14.36
N SER A 166 -3.07 -1.62 14.92
CA SER A 166 -3.76 -1.88 16.19
C SER A 166 -4.74 -3.04 16.07
N ARG A 167 -5.49 -3.13 14.96
CA ARG A 167 -6.38 -4.27 14.66
C ARG A 167 -5.60 -5.58 14.62
N ARG A 168 -4.53 -5.61 13.83
CA ARG A 168 -3.64 -6.77 13.71
C ARG A 168 -3.07 -7.22 15.06
N ALA A 169 -2.63 -6.29 15.90
CA ALA A 169 -2.09 -6.60 17.22
C ALA A 169 -3.17 -7.18 18.16
N GLY A 170 -4.40 -6.63 18.10
CA GLY A 170 -5.54 -7.13 18.87
C GLY A 170 -5.96 -8.55 18.50
N GLU A 171 -5.98 -8.87 17.20
CA GLU A 171 -6.28 -10.22 16.72
C GLU A 171 -5.23 -11.24 17.14
N ARG A 172 -3.94 -10.89 17.01
CA ARG A 172 -2.83 -11.77 17.44
C ARG A 172 -2.79 -11.96 18.95
N GLY A 173 -3.17 -10.95 19.73
CA GLY A 173 -3.31 -11.05 21.19
C GLY A 173 -4.51 -11.88 21.64
N ALA A 174 -5.57 -11.97 20.84
CA ALA A 174 -6.74 -12.82 21.11
C ALA A 174 -6.52 -14.30 20.73
N ALA A 175 -5.52 -14.58 19.87
CA ALA A 175 -5.18 -15.92 19.39
C ALA A 175 -4.07 -16.63 20.20
N ALA A 176 -3.52 -15.98 21.24
CA ALA A 176 -2.46 -16.49 22.13
C ALA A 176 -3.00 -16.90 23.50
#